data_AF-A0A8A0RR02-F1
#
_entry.id   AF-A0A8A0RR02-F1
#
_cell.length_a   1.000
_cell.length_b   1.000
_cell.length_c   1.000
_cell.angle_alpha   90.00
_cell.angle_beta   90.00
_cell.angle_gamma   90.00
#
_symmetry.space_group_name_H-M   'P 1'
#
loop_
_entity.id
_entity.type
_entity.pdbx_description
1 polymer ?
#
loop_
_entity_poly.entity_id
_entity_poly.type
_entity_poly.pdbx_seq_one_letter_code
_entity_poly.pdbx_strand_id
1 'polypeptide(L)'
;MINRDLNFIFKELISAYREMAERYEIMLGIVEEENLFLKKGELDRVNETLSKKNYLIMEIDEISGNIRDLKAGFGNSTMVNKLEMPELKGLVSDLIWNELYEAIDEVKNLIVKIKKIQDENQAILMNSFEGLKESITKLKTYKRIISSYHFNKSDIEPRFIDKRK
;
A
#
# COMPACT_ATOMS: atom_id res chain seq x y z
N MET A 1 19.86 -40.34 -1.23
CA MET A 1 20.39 -39.08 -0.63
C MET A 1 19.62 -37.85 -1.10
N ILE A 2 19.36 -37.70 -2.40
CA ILE A 2 18.66 -36.55 -3.01
C ILE A 2 17.31 -36.18 -2.34
N ASN A 3 16.48 -37.16 -1.94
CA ASN A 3 15.15 -36.90 -1.38
C ASN A 3 15.17 -36.24 0.03
N ARG A 4 16.26 -36.41 0.81
CA ARG A 4 16.33 -35.87 2.18
C ARG A 4 16.64 -34.37 2.20
N ASP A 5 17.53 -33.93 1.32
CA ASP A 5 17.91 -32.52 1.18
C ASP A 5 16.80 -31.71 0.50
N LEU A 6 16.07 -32.32 -0.45
CA LEU A 6 14.87 -31.72 -1.06
C LEU A 6 13.77 -31.50 -0.02
N ASN A 7 13.43 -32.52 0.76
CA ASN A 7 12.41 -32.37 1.81
C ASN A 7 12.78 -31.32 2.86
N PHE A 8 14.08 -31.13 3.13
CA PHE A 8 14.54 -30.04 4.00
C PHE A 8 14.28 -28.68 3.36
N ILE A 9 14.71 -28.45 2.12
CA ILE A 9 14.50 -27.18 1.41
C ILE A 9 13.01 -26.83 1.30
N PHE A 10 12.15 -27.80 1.01
CA PHE A 10 10.70 -27.57 0.94
C PHE A 10 10.10 -27.19 2.28
N LYS A 11 10.56 -27.79 3.39
CA LYS A 11 10.12 -27.41 4.73
C LYS A 11 10.55 -25.98 5.09
N GLU A 12 11.78 -25.60 4.73
CA GLU A 12 12.25 -24.22 4.91
C GLU A 12 11.43 -23.24 4.07
N LEU A 13 11.08 -23.60 2.83
CA LEU A 13 10.18 -22.79 2.00
C LEU A 13 8.78 -22.66 2.61
N ILE A 14 8.19 -23.75 3.10
CA ILE A 14 6.89 -23.72 3.80
C ILE A 14 6.98 -22.78 5.00
N SER A 15 8.03 -22.91 5.82
CA SER A 15 8.25 -22.06 7.00
C SER A 15 8.35 -20.59 6.61
N ALA A 16 9.14 -20.26 5.59
CA ALA A 16 9.29 -18.88 5.12
C ALA A 16 7.98 -18.30 4.57
N TYR A 17 7.17 -19.10 3.85
CA TYR A 17 5.86 -18.66 3.38
C TYR A 17 4.87 -18.44 4.52
N ARG A 18 4.90 -19.27 5.57
CA ARG A 18 4.07 -19.07 6.77
C ARG A 18 4.48 -17.83 7.55
N GLU A 19 5.78 -17.61 7.73
CA GLU A 19 6.27 -16.38 8.36
C GLU A 19 5.86 -15.13 7.54
N MET A 20 5.95 -15.21 6.21
CA MET A 20 5.46 -14.16 5.34
C MET A 20 3.94 -13.94 5.48
N ALA A 21 3.15 -15.00 5.62
CA ALA A 21 1.71 -14.90 5.87
C ALA A 21 1.42 -14.15 7.18
N GLU A 22 2.11 -14.49 8.28
CA GLU A 22 1.98 -13.78 9.57
C GLU A 22 2.26 -12.27 9.42
N ARG A 23 3.30 -11.88 8.68
CA ARG A 23 3.60 -10.46 8.43
C ARG A 23 2.51 -9.78 7.59
N TYR A 24 1.93 -10.48 6.62
CA TYR A 24 0.79 -9.97 5.85
C TYR A 24 -0.51 -9.90 6.65
N GLU A 25 -0.73 -10.77 7.64
CA GLU A 25 -1.87 -10.65 8.56
C GLU A 25 -1.78 -9.38 9.40
N ILE A 26 -0.58 -9.08 9.92
CA ILE A 26 -0.35 -7.82 10.66
C ILE A 26 -0.55 -6.62 9.73
N MET A 27 -0.04 -6.69 8.49
CA MET A 27 -0.25 -5.66 7.47
C MET A 27 -1.74 -5.44 7.19
N LEU A 28 -2.53 -6.50 7.10
CA LEU A 28 -3.98 -6.42 6.89
C LEU A 28 -4.65 -5.64 8.02
N GLY A 29 -4.33 -5.97 9.28
CA GLY A 29 -4.86 -5.24 10.44
C GLY A 29 -4.51 -3.75 10.40
N ILE A 30 -3.28 -3.39 10.02
CA ILE A 30 -2.87 -1.98 9.90
C ILE A 30 -3.63 -1.26 8.78
N VAL A 31 -3.84 -1.92 7.64
CA VAL A 31 -4.56 -1.32 6.51
C VAL A 31 -6.06 -1.17 6.81
N GLU A 32 -6.64 -2.07 7.60
CA GLU A 32 -8.00 -1.94 8.16
C GLU A 32 -8.11 -0.77 9.15
N GLU A 33 -7.15 -0.61 10.05
CA GLU A 33 -7.07 0.54 10.96
C GLU A 33 -6.95 1.86 10.17
N GLU A 34 -6.07 1.90 9.17
CA GLU A 34 -5.89 3.04 8.29
C GLU A 34 -7.21 3.43 7.59
N ASN A 35 -7.96 2.44 7.08
CA ASN A 35 -9.26 2.66 6.45
C ASN A 35 -10.26 3.30 7.43
N LEU A 36 -10.26 2.84 8.68
CA LEU A 36 -11.11 3.40 9.74
C LEU A 36 -10.73 4.85 10.06
N PHE A 37 -9.44 5.15 10.17
CA PHE A 37 -8.96 6.51 10.43
C PHE A 37 -9.25 7.46 9.27
N LEU A 38 -9.08 7.00 8.03
CA LEU A 38 -9.44 7.77 6.84
C LEU A 38 -10.93 8.11 6.80
N LYS A 39 -11.81 7.14 7.10
CA LYS A 39 -13.27 7.38 7.18
C LYS A 39 -13.65 8.39 8.27
N LYS A 40 -12.84 8.52 9.33
CA LYS A 40 -13.04 9.48 10.42
C LYS A 40 -12.34 10.83 10.20
N GLY A 41 -11.51 10.96 9.17
CA GLY A 41 -10.70 12.15 8.94
C GLY A 41 -9.52 12.32 9.93
N GLU A 42 -9.11 11.25 10.61
CA GLU A 42 -8.03 11.27 11.60
C GLU A 42 -6.65 11.13 10.91
N LEU A 43 -6.26 12.13 10.11
CA LEU A 43 -5.06 12.07 9.26
C LEU A 43 -3.74 11.89 10.03
N ASP A 44 -3.64 12.40 11.26
CA ASP A 44 -2.45 12.21 12.08
C ASP A 44 -2.21 10.73 12.40
N ARG A 45 -3.29 9.98 12.67
CA ARG A 45 -3.22 8.53 12.91
C ARG A 45 -2.95 7.74 11.64
N VAL A 46 -3.44 8.21 10.50
CA VAL A 46 -3.09 7.63 9.19
C VAL A 46 -1.57 7.71 8.98
N ASN A 47 -0.93 8.84 9.31
CA ASN A 47 0.52 8.97 9.23
C ASN A 47 1.27 8.00 10.15
N GLU A 48 0.77 7.73 11.36
CA GLU A 48 1.36 6.73 12.26
C GLU A 48 1.34 5.32 11.65
N THR A 49 0.28 4.96 10.90
CA THR A 49 0.21 3.66 10.23
C THR A 49 1.26 3.49 9.13
N LEU A 50 1.69 4.57 8.46
CA LEU A 50 2.70 4.51 7.40
C LEU A 50 4.05 3.97 7.90
N SER A 51 4.48 4.43 9.08
CA SER A 51 5.74 3.96 9.69
C SER A 51 5.68 2.46 10.00
N LYS A 52 4.55 1.97 10.53
CA LYS A 52 4.36 0.54 10.81
C LYS A 52 4.36 -0.30 9.52
N LYS A 53 3.71 0.19 8.47
CA LYS A 53 3.71 -0.47 7.14
C LYS A 53 5.11 -0.56 6.55
N ASN A 54 5.90 0.52 6.62
CA ASN A 54 7.27 0.51 6.09
C ASN A 54 8.15 -0.53 6.79
N TYR A 55 8.03 -0.68 8.12
CA TYR A 55 8.75 -1.71 8.85
C TYR A 55 8.39 -3.11 8.38
N LEU A 56 7.09 -3.42 8.25
CA LEU A 56 6.63 -4.72 7.76
C LEU A 56 7.05 -4.99 6.31
N ILE A 57 7.10 -3.97 5.45
CA ILE A 57 7.59 -4.13 4.08
C ILE A 57 9.05 -4.58 4.09
N MET A 58 9.88 -4.00 4.96
CA MET A 58 11.27 -4.43 5.10
C MET A 58 11.41 -5.89 5.56
N GLU A 59 10.60 -6.31 6.55
CA GLU A 59 10.59 -7.70 7.00
C GLU A 59 10.12 -8.67 5.89
N ILE A 60 9.08 -8.30 5.15
CA ILE A 60 8.57 -9.09 4.01
C ILE A 60 9.61 -9.17 2.88
N ASP A 61 10.35 -8.10 2.62
CA ASP A 61 11.43 -8.07 1.62
C ASP A 61 12.58 -8.99 2.03
N GLU A 62 12.94 -9.03 3.31
CA GLU A 62 13.95 -9.95 3.85
C GLU A 62 13.52 -11.41 3.66
N ILE A 63 12.29 -11.76 4.06
CA ILE A 63 11.74 -13.11 3.88
C ILE A 63 11.66 -13.47 2.39
N SER A 64 11.28 -12.52 1.53
CA SER A 64 11.25 -12.69 0.08
C SER A 64 12.65 -12.96 -0.50
N GLY A 65 13.68 -12.31 0.05
CA GLY A 65 15.08 -12.57 -0.24
C GLY A 65 15.46 -14.01 0.11
N ASN A 66 15.15 -14.44 1.33
CA ASN A 66 15.41 -15.81 1.79
C ASN A 66 14.71 -16.86 0.92
N ILE A 67 13.45 -16.63 0.55
CA ILE A 67 12.72 -17.52 -0.38
C ILE A 67 13.42 -17.59 -1.74
N ARG A 68 13.90 -16.45 -2.27
CA ARG A 68 14.62 -16.41 -3.54
C ARG A 68 15.93 -17.20 -3.48
N ASP A 69 16.67 -17.06 -2.39
CA ASP A 69 17.94 -17.77 -2.17
C ASP A 69 17.72 -19.27 -1.99
N LEU A 70 16.69 -19.68 -1.25
CA LEU A 70 16.28 -21.09 -1.14
C LEU A 70 15.91 -21.69 -2.51
N LYS A 71 15.16 -20.94 -3.33
CA LYS A 71 14.81 -21.37 -4.69
C LYS A 71 16.04 -21.43 -5.61
N ALA A 72 16.97 -20.49 -5.50
CA ALA A 72 18.20 -20.50 -6.28
C ALA A 72 19.12 -21.68 -5.89
N GLY A 73 19.27 -21.95 -4.59
CA GLY A 73 19.99 -23.12 -4.08
C GLY A 73 19.38 -24.44 -4.58
N PHE A 74 18.06 -24.49 -4.69
CA PHE A 74 17.35 -25.61 -5.30
C PHE A 74 17.66 -25.78 -6.79
N GLY A 75 17.55 -24.71 -7.60
CA GLY A 75 17.82 -24.77 -9.04
C GLY A 75 19.25 -25.23 -9.36
N ASN A 76 20.22 -24.76 -8.56
CA ASN A 76 21.62 -25.15 -8.68
C ASN A 76 21.88 -26.62 -8.30
N SER A 77 21.18 -27.15 -7.29
CA SER A 77 21.36 -28.53 -6.81
C SER A 77 20.64 -29.58 -7.66
N THR A 78 19.61 -29.19 -8.41
CA THR A 78 18.79 -30.09 -9.23
C THR A 78 19.04 -29.98 -10.74
N MET A 79 19.89 -29.04 -11.20
CA MET A 79 20.06 -28.66 -12.61
C MET A 79 18.74 -28.22 -13.29
N VAL A 80 17.72 -27.88 -12.51
CA VAL A 80 16.44 -27.35 -13.00
C VAL A 80 16.58 -25.84 -13.10
N ASN A 81 16.73 -25.35 -14.33
CA ASN A 81 16.99 -23.92 -14.61
C ASN A 81 15.81 -22.98 -14.30
N LYS A 82 14.62 -23.52 -14.03
CA LYS A 82 13.43 -22.76 -13.61
C LYS A 82 12.58 -23.59 -12.65
N LEU A 83 12.39 -23.12 -11.41
CA LEU A 83 11.36 -23.65 -10.53
C LEU A 83 9.98 -23.24 -11.06
N GLU A 84 9.48 -23.94 -12.08
CA GLU A 84 8.05 -23.93 -12.36
C GLU A 84 7.41 -24.97 -11.44
N MET A 85 6.61 -24.49 -10.49
CA MET A 85 5.91 -25.29 -9.47
C MET A 85 5.35 -26.64 -9.98
N PRO A 86 4.72 -26.75 -11.17
CA PRO A 86 4.19 -28.03 -11.64
C PRO A 86 5.24 -29.15 -11.79
N GLU A 87 6.49 -28.81 -12.11
CA GLU A 87 7.58 -29.77 -12.34
C GLU A 87 8.10 -30.40 -11.03
N LEU A 88 7.78 -29.80 -9.89
CA LEU A 88 8.26 -30.18 -8.57
C LEU A 88 7.35 -31.18 -7.84
N LYS A 89 6.10 -31.33 -8.29
CA LYS A 89 5.10 -32.20 -7.67
C LYS A 89 5.53 -33.67 -7.61
N GLY A 90 6.44 -34.11 -8.50
CA GLY A 90 7.00 -35.46 -8.51
C GLY A 90 8.28 -35.66 -7.67
N LEU A 91 8.84 -34.59 -7.10
CA LEU A 91 10.14 -34.61 -6.38
C LEU A 91 9.99 -34.68 -4.86
N VAL A 92 8.79 -34.42 -4.33
CA VAL A 92 8.46 -34.43 -2.90
C VAL A 92 7.19 -35.24 -2.65
N SER A 93 6.91 -35.56 -1.39
CA SER A 93 5.66 -36.21 -1.03
C SER A 93 4.46 -35.28 -1.28
N ASP A 94 3.31 -35.86 -1.60
CA ASP A 94 2.05 -35.12 -1.77
C ASP A 94 1.72 -34.26 -0.54
N LEU A 95 2.07 -34.72 0.66
CA LEU A 95 1.88 -33.97 1.90
C LEU A 95 2.67 -32.66 1.89
N ILE A 96 3.98 -32.72 1.64
CA ILE A 96 4.85 -31.54 1.61
C ILE A 96 4.45 -30.60 0.47
N TRP A 97 4.06 -31.17 -0.67
CA TRP A 97 3.56 -30.40 -1.81
C TRP A 97 2.29 -29.61 -1.46
N ASN A 98 1.32 -30.27 -0.84
CA ASN A 98 0.06 -29.63 -0.44
C ASN A 98 0.29 -28.54 0.61
N GLU A 99 1.14 -28.79 1.62
CA GLU A 99 1.46 -27.79 2.64
C GLU A 99 2.13 -26.53 2.06
N LEU A 100 3.03 -26.70 1.08
CA LEU A 100 3.64 -25.57 0.37
C LEU A 100 2.60 -24.80 -0.45
N TYR A 101 1.72 -25.52 -1.14
CA TYR A 101 0.66 -24.90 -1.92
C TYR A 101 -0.29 -24.09 -1.04
N GLU A 102 -0.71 -24.63 0.10
CA GLU A 102 -1.55 -23.96 1.09
C GLU A 102 -0.89 -22.69 1.63
N ALA A 103 0.38 -22.75 2.04
CA ALA A 103 1.10 -21.59 2.55
C ALA A 103 1.22 -20.46 1.49
N ILE A 104 1.42 -20.82 0.22
CA ILE A 104 1.45 -19.86 -0.88
C ILE A 104 0.07 -19.26 -1.15
N ASP A 105 -0.98 -20.08 -1.11
CA ASP A 105 -2.35 -19.62 -1.35
C ASP A 105 -2.82 -18.66 -0.25
N GLU A 106 -2.46 -18.95 1.00
CA GLU A 106 -2.69 -18.07 2.15
C GLU A 106 -2.09 -16.68 1.94
N VAL A 107 -0.80 -16.60 1.59
CA VAL A 107 -0.12 -15.33 1.28
C VAL A 107 -0.82 -14.58 0.14
N LYS A 108 -1.20 -15.28 -0.95
CA LYS A 108 -1.92 -14.66 -2.07
C LYS A 108 -3.26 -14.09 -1.64
N ASN A 109 -4.03 -14.84 -0.85
CA ASN A 109 -5.34 -14.42 -0.36
C ASN A 109 -5.21 -13.17 0.54
N LEU A 110 -4.18 -13.11 1.39
CA LEU A 110 -3.90 -11.92 2.20
C LEU A 110 -3.55 -10.70 1.34
N ILE A 111 -2.68 -10.85 0.35
CA ILE A 111 -2.33 -9.76 -0.59
C ILE A 111 -3.57 -9.21 -1.30
N VAL A 112 -4.47 -10.09 -1.76
CA VAL A 112 -5.72 -9.68 -2.43
C VAL A 112 -6.61 -8.87 -1.48
N LYS A 113 -6.76 -9.31 -0.22
CA LYS A 113 -7.53 -8.58 0.80
C LYS A 113 -6.93 -7.20 1.09
N ILE A 114 -5.62 -7.14 1.32
CA ILE A 114 -4.89 -5.89 1.57
C ILE A 114 -5.09 -4.92 0.41
N LYS A 115 -4.90 -5.39 -0.83
CA LYS A 115 -5.04 -4.57 -2.02
C LYS A 115 -6.44 -3.96 -2.13
N LYS A 116 -7.48 -4.76 -1.90
CA LYS A 116 -8.87 -4.27 -1.93
C LYS A 116 -9.08 -3.10 -0.99
N ILE A 117 -8.58 -3.19 0.25
CA ILE A 117 -8.75 -2.12 1.24
C ILE A 117 -7.88 -0.91 0.89
N GLN A 118 -6.68 -1.12 0.34
CA GLN A 118 -5.86 -0.01 -0.16
C GLN A 118 -6.52 0.75 -1.31
N ASP A 119 -7.18 0.05 -2.24
CA ASP A 119 -7.95 0.68 -3.31
C ASP A 119 -9.10 1.53 -2.74
N GLU A 120 -9.77 1.05 -1.69
CA GLU A 120 -10.79 1.83 -0.94
C GLU A 120 -10.17 3.06 -0.25
N ASN A 121 -9.03 2.91 0.42
CA ASN A 121 -8.30 4.00 1.07
C ASN A 121 -7.91 5.09 0.06
N GLN A 122 -7.40 4.69 -1.10
CA GLN A 122 -7.04 5.59 -2.19
C GLN A 122 -8.26 6.37 -2.69
N ALA A 123 -9.41 5.71 -2.85
CA ALA A 123 -10.65 6.38 -3.27
C ALA A 123 -11.10 7.45 -2.26
N ILE A 124 -11.02 7.16 -0.95
CA ILE A 124 -11.36 8.12 0.12
C ILE A 124 -10.45 9.35 0.04
N LEU A 125 -9.14 9.14 -0.12
CA LEU A 125 -8.16 10.21 -0.24
C LEU A 125 -8.39 11.08 -1.49
N MET A 126 -8.67 10.46 -2.64
CA MET A 126 -8.94 11.18 -3.88
C MET A 126 -10.19 12.06 -3.76
N ASN A 127 -11.29 11.53 -3.23
CA ASN A 127 -12.51 12.30 -2.98
C ASN A 127 -12.26 13.48 -2.03
N SER A 128 -11.46 13.27 -0.99
CA SER A 128 -11.10 14.31 -0.03
C SER A 128 -10.24 15.41 -0.68
N PHE A 129 -9.30 15.01 -1.53
CA PHE A 129 -8.45 15.93 -2.29
C PHE A 129 -9.24 16.77 -3.29
N GLU A 130 -10.21 16.17 -3.99
CA GLU A 130 -11.10 16.89 -4.90
C GLU A 130 -11.93 17.93 -4.16
N GLY A 131 -12.53 17.58 -3.02
CA GLY A 131 -13.27 18.51 -2.16
C GLY A 131 -12.41 19.68 -1.66
N LEU A 132 -11.13 19.43 -1.32
CA LEU A 132 -10.17 20.48 -0.96
C LEU A 132 -9.86 21.40 -2.15
N LYS A 133 -9.66 20.84 -3.34
CA LYS A 133 -9.40 21.61 -4.58
C LYS A 133 -10.56 22.54 -4.91
N GLU A 134 -11.80 22.07 -4.79
CA GLU A 134 -12.99 22.89 -4.95
C GLU A 134 -13.05 24.02 -3.91
N SER A 135 -12.77 23.70 -2.65
CA SER A 135 -12.78 24.66 -1.54
C SER A 135 -11.74 25.77 -1.74
N ILE A 136 -10.52 25.42 -2.16
CA ILE A 136 -9.47 26.39 -2.52
C ILE A 136 -9.91 27.26 -3.70
N THR A 137 -10.58 26.68 -4.69
CA THR A 137 -11.07 27.42 -5.86
C THR A 137 -12.15 28.43 -5.46
N LYS A 138 -13.09 28.03 -4.61
CA LYS A 138 -14.10 28.93 -4.02
C LYS A 138 -13.45 30.07 -3.22
N LEU A 139 -12.45 29.77 -2.39
CA LEU A 139 -11.71 30.78 -1.62
C LEU A 139 -10.98 31.79 -2.54
N LYS A 140 -10.33 31.33 -3.61
CA LYS A 140 -9.69 32.21 -4.59
C LYS A 140 -10.70 33.12 -5.28
N THR A 141 -11.84 32.58 -5.70
CA THR A 141 -12.93 33.35 -6.31
C THR A 141 -13.51 34.37 -5.33
N TYR A 142 -13.75 33.97 -4.08
CA TYR A 142 -14.25 34.87 -3.03
C TYR A 142 -13.27 36.00 -2.71
N LYS A 143 -11.97 35.70 -2.62
CA LYS A 143 -10.91 36.72 -2.48
C LYS A 143 -10.93 37.72 -3.63
N ARG A 144 -11.09 37.24 -4.88
CA ARG A 144 -11.21 38.10 -6.07
C ARG A 144 -12.43 39.01 -5.96
N ILE A 145 -13.58 38.47 -5.57
CA ILE A 145 -14.82 39.23 -5.38
C ILE A 145 -14.61 40.33 -4.32
N ILE A 146 -14.08 40.00 -3.14
CA ILE A 146 -13.77 41.00 -2.09
C ILE A 146 -12.83 42.08 -2.62
N SER A 147 -11.76 41.69 -3.32
CA SER A 147 -10.81 42.67 -3.86
C SER A 147 -11.44 43.62 -4.88
N SER A 148 -12.41 43.13 -5.68
CA SER A 148 -13.17 44.00 -6.60
C SER A 148 -14.16 44.93 -5.88
N TYR A 149 -14.65 44.57 -4.70
CA TYR A 149 -15.52 45.43 -3.90
C TYR A 149 -14.75 46.45 -3.04
N HIS A 150 -13.47 46.21 -2.75
CA HIS A 150 -12.59 47.19 -2.10
C HIS A 150 -11.90 48.17 -3.06
N PHE A 151 -12.03 47.94 -4.38
CA PHE A 151 -11.67 48.90 -5.42
C PHE A 151 -12.83 49.89 -5.64
N ASN A 152 -13.01 50.85 -4.71
CA ASN A 152 -13.60 52.20 -4.92
C ASN A 152 -14.07 52.84 -3.60
N LYS A 153 -13.12 53.29 -2.78
CA LYS A 153 -13.38 54.40 -1.84
C LYS A 153 -12.34 55.54 -1.90
N SER A 154 -11.22 55.36 -2.59
CA SER A 154 -10.16 56.37 -2.70
C SER A 154 -10.05 57.05 -4.07
N ASP A 155 -10.67 56.53 -5.13
CA ASP A 155 -10.42 56.99 -6.51
C ASP A 155 -11.54 57.86 -7.10
N ILE A 156 -12.47 58.33 -6.27
CA ILE A 156 -13.36 59.44 -6.64
C ILE A 156 -12.81 60.69 -5.98
N GLU A 157 -11.85 61.34 -6.63
CA GLU A 157 -11.57 62.75 -6.35
C GLU A 157 -12.90 63.52 -6.51
N PRO A 158 -13.36 64.26 -5.48
CA PRO A 158 -14.45 65.20 -5.68
C PRO A 158 -13.91 66.29 -6.60
N ARG A 159 -14.27 66.23 -7.89
CA ARG A 159 -14.08 67.36 -8.80
C ARG A 159 -14.94 68.50 -8.28
N PHE A 160 -14.34 69.41 -7.52
CA PHE A 160 -14.94 70.68 -7.18
C PHE A 160 -15.27 71.40 -8.49
N ILE A 161 -16.56 71.50 -8.81
CA ILE A 161 -17.03 72.39 -9.86
C ILE A 161 -16.83 73.81 -9.35
N ASP A 162 -15.77 74.47 -9.80
CA ASP A 162 -15.52 75.90 -9.59
C ASP A 162 -16.67 76.68 -10.25
N LYS A 163 -17.68 77.06 -9.45
CA LYS A 163 -18.73 77.98 -9.88
C LYS A 163 -18.23 79.41 -9.68
N ARG A 164 -17.48 79.92 -10.65
CA ARG A 164 -17.31 81.38 -10.81
C ARG A 164 -18.45 81.93 -11.64
N LYS A 165 -19.27 82.79 -11.00
CA LYS A 165 -19.76 84.06 -11.55
C LYS A 165 -20.15 84.96 -10.39
#